data_AF-A0A8S9Z6R8-F1
#
_entry.id   AF-A0A8S9Z6R8-F1
#
_cell.length_a   1.000
_cell.length_b   1.000
_cell.length_c   1.000
_cell.angle_alpha   90.00
_cell.angle_beta   90.00
_cell.angle_gamma   90.00
#
_symmetry.space_group_name_H-M   'P 1'
#
loop_
_entity.id
_entity.type
_entity.pdbx_description
1 polymer ?
#
loop_
_entity_poly.entity_id
_entity_poly.type
_entity_poly.pdbx_seq_one_letter_code
_entity_poly.pdbx_strand_id
1 'polypeptide(L)'
;MVLSIFGANQTLVQRYLSCRNLQTARRAILLNIPMNAIFLMVQLTAGLVTFAYFEGCDLVKSGLIKKTDQILPYIVMVLFNGIPVVRGLFLSIIFAAALSTVSSGVNSLANVVLEDIIRPFHLFLCQKDLSVKYVTIMAFVLSAVVGLSTIGLAFLIPFLGPRILQFSFSLFGALGGPILAVFTLGMIVPCVNNKGGIAGLLASIIVGLWLSIGAILNPSPSATLPLSNISCAVGNASKNLTTSVNQLSWSIYSISYLYYAPISLLVALIVSIPVSAISGFNTTFPVPSCLLAWQARAAYRHLPDCFSTQWKESSTIFSVKRVHQITPVDCVSHDVLSSSNILRSFTADRGKSDVRLN
;
A
#
# COMPACT_ATOMS: atom_id res chain seq x y z
N MET A 1 7.21 0.67 3.01
CA MET A 1 6.12 1.20 2.16
C MET A 1 5.47 0.11 1.31
N VAL A 2 6.21 -0.59 0.45
CA VAL A 2 5.69 -1.63 -0.46
C VAL A 2 4.87 -2.70 0.28
N LEU A 3 5.38 -3.22 1.41
CA LEU A 3 4.66 -4.23 2.19
C LEU A 3 3.28 -3.76 2.68
N SER A 4 3.14 -2.48 3.05
CA SER A 4 1.85 -1.90 3.46
C SER A 4 0.87 -1.86 2.28
N ILE A 5 1.36 -1.50 1.09
CA ILE A 5 0.57 -1.52 -0.15
C ILE A 5 0.05 -2.94 -0.41
N PHE A 6 0.92 -3.95 -0.45
CA PHE A 6 0.50 -5.30 -0.83
C PHE A 6 -0.21 -6.09 0.26
N GLY A 7 0.06 -5.80 1.54
CA GLY A 7 -0.43 -6.59 2.66
C GLY A 7 -1.64 -6.00 3.39
N ALA A 8 -1.77 -4.67 3.44
CA ALA A 8 -2.77 -4.01 4.28
C ALA A 8 -3.66 -3.00 3.52
N ASN A 9 -3.36 -2.67 2.27
CA ASN A 9 -4.19 -1.77 1.48
C ASN A 9 -5.44 -2.49 0.97
N GLN A 10 -6.60 -1.93 1.32
CA GLN A 10 -7.90 -2.45 0.91
C GLN A 10 -8.01 -2.66 -0.61
N THR A 11 -7.43 -1.77 -1.41
CA THR A 11 -7.50 -1.87 -2.87
C THR A 11 -6.94 -3.19 -3.40
N LEU A 12 -5.84 -3.65 -2.80
CA LEU A 12 -5.17 -4.88 -3.21
C LEU A 12 -5.81 -6.10 -2.56
N VAL A 13 -6.22 -6.01 -1.29
CA VAL A 13 -6.97 -7.07 -0.61
C VAL A 13 -8.23 -7.46 -1.40
N GLN A 14 -9.00 -6.48 -1.88
CA GLN A 14 -10.19 -6.74 -2.70
C GLN A 14 -9.87 -7.48 -4.02
N ARG A 15 -8.74 -7.16 -4.66
CA ARG A 15 -8.29 -7.86 -5.88
C ARG A 15 -7.93 -9.31 -5.58
N TYR A 16 -7.32 -9.58 -4.43
CA TYR A 16 -7.02 -10.95 -4.03
C TYR A 16 -8.29 -11.76 -3.74
N LEU A 17 -9.28 -11.16 -3.08
CA LEU A 17 -10.56 -11.80 -2.76
C LEU A 17 -11.43 -12.06 -3.99
N SER A 18 -11.19 -11.32 -5.07
CA SER A 18 -11.88 -11.52 -6.36
C SER A 18 -11.26 -12.66 -7.18
N CYS A 19 -10.10 -13.21 -6.77
CA CYS A 19 -9.50 -14.35 -7.42
C CYS A 19 -10.25 -15.64 -7.06
N ARG A 20 -10.40 -16.54 -8.04
CA ARG A 20 -11.09 -17.82 -7.84
C ARG A 20 -10.50 -18.66 -6.71
N ASN A 21 -9.16 -18.78 -6.68
CA ASN A 21 -8.40 -19.63 -5.76
C ASN A 21 -7.16 -18.89 -5.21
N LEU A 22 -6.66 -19.33 -4.05
CA LEU A 22 -5.44 -18.80 -3.42
C LEU A 22 -4.20 -18.89 -4.34
N GLN A 23 -4.07 -19.98 -5.10
CA GLN A 23 -2.94 -20.15 -6.03
C GLN A 23 -2.95 -19.08 -7.13
N THR A 24 -4.13 -18.69 -7.63
CA THR A 24 -4.27 -17.62 -8.62
C THR A 24 -3.89 -16.28 -8.02
N ALA A 25 -4.33 -15.97 -6.80
CA ALA A 25 -3.96 -14.75 -6.10
C ALA A 25 -2.43 -14.66 -5.88
N ARG A 26 -1.79 -15.75 -5.43
CA ARG A 26 -0.33 -15.82 -5.26
C ARG A 26 0.43 -15.61 -6.57
N ARG A 27 -0.01 -16.26 -7.66
CA ARG A 27 0.58 -16.06 -8.99
C ARG A 27 0.42 -14.63 -9.49
N ALA A 28 -0.73 -14.00 -9.26
CA ALA A 28 -0.98 -12.61 -9.63
C ALA A 28 -0.04 -11.64 -8.88
N ILE A 29 0.16 -11.85 -7.57
CA ILE A 29 1.12 -11.07 -6.77
C ILE A 29 2.54 -11.28 -7.29
N LEU A 30 2.94 -12.53 -7.54
CA LEU A 30 4.30 -12.84 -7.99
C LEU A 30 4.59 -12.27 -9.39
N LEU A 31 3.60 -12.27 -10.30
CA LEU A 31 3.71 -11.68 -11.63
C LEU A 31 3.82 -10.16 -11.58
N ASN A 32 3.28 -9.51 -10.55
CA ASN A 32 3.37 -8.06 -10.39
C ASN A 32 4.83 -7.58 -10.22
N ILE A 33 5.68 -8.38 -9.56
CA ILE A 33 7.07 -8.02 -9.26
C ILE A 33 7.89 -7.75 -10.53
N PRO A 34 8.05 -8.69 -11.48
CA PRO A 34 8.81 -8.43 -12.70
C PRO A 34 8.16 -7.37 -13.59
N MET A 35 6.82 -7.28 -13.63
CA MET A 35 6.14 -6.23 -14.39
C MET A 35 6.46 -4.83 -13.85
N ASN A 36 6.45 -4.66 -12.53
CA ASN A 36 6.79 -3.38 -11.92
C ASN A 36 8.28 -3.03 -12.10
N ALA A 37 9.17 -4.03 -12.07
CA ALA A 37 10.59 -3.83 -12.37
C ALA A 37 10.81 -3.32 -13.80
N ILE A 38 10.18 -3.94 -14.80
CA ILE A 38 10.24 -3.50 -16.20
C ILE A 38 9.68 -2.08 -16.33
N PHE A 39 8.52 -1.81 -15.72
CA PHE A 39 7.90 -0.50 -15.77
C PHE A 39 8.78 0.60 -15.15
N LEU A 40 9.48 0.29 -14.06
CA LEU A 40 10.43 1.21 -13.41
C LEU A 40 11.66 1.47 -14.30
N MET A 41 12.19 0.45 -14.98
CA MET A 41 13.30 0.61 -15.93
C MET A 41 12.92 1.55 -17.08
N VAL A 42 11.71 1.42 -17.64
CA VAL A 42 11.20 2.31 -18.68
C VAL A 42 11.09 3.76 -18.18
N GLN A 43 10.56 3.98 -16.98
CA GLN A 43 10.47 5.32 -16.39
C GLN A 43 11.83 5.97 -16.16
N LEU A 44 12.80 5.22 -15.63
CA LEU A 44 14.17 5.70 -15.42
C LEU A 44 14.83 6.07 -16.74
N THR A 45 14.66 5.22 -17.77
CA THR A 45 15.22 5.47 -19.10
C THR A 45 14.58 6.71 -19.74
N ALA A 46 13.26 6.87 -19.63
CA ALA A 46 12.57 8.07 -20.09
C ALA A 46 13.06 9.34 -19.38
N GLY A 47 13.31 9.26 -18.07
CA GLY A 47 13.91 10.35 -17.29
C GLY A 47 15.32 10.72 -17.77
N LEU A 48 16.17 9.72 -18.02
CA LEU A 48 17.53 9.92 -18.54
C LEU A 48 17.54 10.51 -19.96
N VAL A 49 16.67 10.01 -20.85
CA VAL A 49 16.50 10.57 -22.20
C VAL A 49 16.04 12.02 -22.12
N THR A 50 15.11 12.34 -21.21
CA THR A 50 14.64 13.71 -21.04
C THR A 50 15.74 14.62 -20.50
N PHE A 51 16.55 14.14 -19.57
CA PHE A 51 17.72 14.87 -19.06
C PHE A 51 18.74 15.15 -20.17
N ALA A 52 19.09 14.14 -20.97
CA ALA A 52 20.05 14.29 -22.07
C ALA A 52 19.52 15.21 -23.19
N TYR A 53 18.22 15.16 -23.49
CA TYR A 53 17.62 16.00 -24.53
C TYR A 53 17.61 17.49 -24.16
N PHE A 54 17.44 17.83 -22.88
CA PHE A 54 17.44 19.21 -22.38
C PHE A 54 18.74 19.59 -21.67
N GLU A 55 19.85 18.94 -22.01
CA GLU A 55 21.15 19.25 -21.43
C GLU A 55 21.49 20.75 -21.62
N GLY A 56 21.78 21.44 -20.51
CA GLY A 56 22.08 22.87 -20.50
C GLY A 56 20.88 23.82 -20.62
N CYS A 57 19.66 23.28 -20.68
CA CYS A 57 18.42 24.06 -20.76
C CYS A 57 17.45 23.71 -19.63
N ASP A 58 17.41 24.59 -18.62
CA ASP A 58 16.37 24.52 -17.59
C ASP A 58 15.00 24.98 -18.15
N LEU A 59 14.11 24.00 -18.35
CA LEU A 59 12.75 24.21 -18.86
C LEU A 59 11.89 25.11 -17.96
N VAL A 60 12.11 25.08 -16.65
CA VAL A 60 11.34 25.88 -15.69
C VAL A 60 11.83 27.33 -15.73
N LYS A 61 13.15 27.54 -15.70
CA LYS A 61 13.74 28.89 -15.77
C LYS A 61 13.51 29.59 -17.11
N SER A 62 13.47 28.83 -18.20
CA SER A 62 13.16 29.37 -19.53
C SER A 62 11.68 29.73 -19.72
N GLY A 63 10.81 29.42 -18.75
CA GLY A 63 9.38 29.72 -18.82
C GLY A 63 8.58 28.82 -19.76
N LEU A 64 9.21 27.76 -20.32
CA LEU A 64 8.55 26.79 -21.19
C LEU A 64 7.55 25.91 -20.42
N ILE A 65 7.83 25.64 -19.15
CA ILE A 65 6.92 24.93 -18.23
C ILE A 65 6.80 25.66 -16.91
N LYS A 66 5.64 25.52 -16.24
CA LYS A 66 5.38 26.15 -14.94
C LYS A 66 5.78 25.27 -13.76
N LYS A 67 5.72 23.94 -13.93
CA LYS A 67 5.98 22.96 -12.87
C LYS A 67 6.85 21.83 -13.41
N THR A 68 7.70 21.26 -12.55
CA THR A 68 8.58 20.13 -12.88
C THR A 68 7.80 18.88 -13.31
N ASP A 69 6.58 18.68 -12.81
CA ASP A 69 5.74 17.53 -13.18
C ASP A 69 5.31 17.56 -14.67
N GLN A 70 5.47 18.69 -15.35
CA GLN A 70 5.11 18.87 -16.76
C GLN A 70 6.24 18.46 -17.72
N ILE A 71 7.43 18.13 -17.22
CA ILE A 71 8.60 17.78 -18.03
C ILE A 71 8.31 16.62 -18.99
N LEU A 72 7.73 15.53 -18.48
CA LEU A 72 7.45 14.33 -19.28
C LEU A 72 6.35 14.57 -20.35
N PRO A 73 5.21 15.21 -20.03
CA PRO A 73 4.27 15.61 -21.08
C PRO A 73 4.89 16.57 -22.11
N TYR A 74 5.74 17.50 -21.66
CA TYR A 74 6.36 18.49 -22.54
C TYR A 74 7.29 17.85 -23.57
N ILE A 75 8.18 16.93 -23.17
CA ILE A 75 9.08 16.25 -24.13
C ILE A 75 8.30 15.48 -25.19
N VAL A 76 7.19 14.84 -24.84
CA VAL A 76 6.34 14.12 -25.81
C VAL A 76 5.72 15.09 -26.82
N MET A 77 5.28 16.27 -26.35
CA MET A 77 4.73 17.29 -27.25
C MET A 77 5.78 17.85 -28.21
N VAL A 78 7.04 18.00 -27.75
CA VAL A 78 8.16 18.46 -28.57
C VAL A 78 8.58 17.39 -29.58
N LEU A 79 8.86 16.16 -29.11
CA LEU A 79 9.39 15.09 -29.94
C LEU A 79 8.39 14.62 -31.02
N PHE A 80 7.10 14.61 -30.69
CA PHE A 80 6.04 14.16 -31.58
C PHE A 80 5.16 15.30 -32.12
N ASN A 81 5.71 16.52 -32.21
CA ASN A 81 4.97 17.67 -32.73
C ASN A 81 4.36 17.39 -34.12
N GLY A 82 5.11 16.69 -34.99
CA GLY A 82 4.64 16.28 -36.33
C GLY A 82 3.69 15.08 -36.38
N ILE A 83 3.43 14.39 -35.25
CA ILE A 83 2.64 13.15 -35.22
C ILE A 83 1.50 13.29 -34.18
N PRO A 84 0.36 13.91 -34.55
CA PRO A 84 -0.72 14.20 -33.60
C PRO A 84 -1.34 12.95 -32.96
N VAL A 85 -1.36 11.83 -33.68
CA VAL A 85 -1.91 10.55 -33.18
C VAL A 85 -1.15 10.06 -31.94
N VAL A 86 0.19 10.15 -31.95
CA VAL A 86 1.02 9.70 -30.82
C VAL A 86 0.80 10.59 -29.59
N ARG A 87 0.67 11.91 -29.79
CA ARG A 87 0.36 12.87 -28.72
C ARG A 87 -1.00 12.58 -28.08
N GLY A 88 -2.02 12.34 -28.91
CA GLY A 88 -3.37 11.98 -28.45
C GLY A 88 -3.40 10.64 -27.71
N LEU A 89 -2.70 9.62 -28.22
CA LEU A 89 -2.59 8.31 -27.59
C LEU A 89 -1.90 8.39 -26.23
N PHE A 90 -0.78 9.11 -26.15
CA PHE A 90 -0.05 9.31 -24.90
C PHE A 90 -0.93 9.98 -23.83
N LEU A 91 -1.61 11.07 -24.19
CA LEU A 91 -2.50 11.78 -23.28
C LEU A 91 -3.66 10.88 -22.82
N SER A 92 -4.23 10.10 -23.73
CA SER A 92 -5.30 9.15 -23.42
C SER A 92 -4.85 8.07 -22.43
N ILE A 93 -3.65 7.51 -22.61
CA ILE A 93 -3.08 6.50 -21.71
C ILE A 93 -2.84 7.08 -20.31
N ILE A 94 -2.31 8.30 -20.20
CA ILE A 94 -2.10 8.95 -18.90
C ILE A 94 -3.43 9.14 -18.16
N PHE A 95 -4.46 9.64 -18.86
CA PHE A 95 -5.78 9.80 -18.24
C PHE A 95 -6.38 8.46 -17.83
N ALA A 96 -6.28 7.43 -18.68
CA ALA A 96 -6.74 6.08 -18.34
C ALA A 96 -6.03 5.51 -17.10
N ALA A 97 -4.69 5.68 -17.01
CA ALA A 97 -3.91 5.24 -15.86
C ALA A 97 -4.32 5.98 -14.57
N ALA A 98 -4.47 7.30 -14.63
CA ALA A 98 -4.92 8.12 -13.50
C ALA A 98 -6.34 7.70 -13.03
N LEU A 99 -7.28 7.58 -13.97
CA LEU A 99 -8.66 7.18 -13.68
C LEU A 99 -8.74 5.77 -13.10
N SER A 100 -7.89 4.84 -13.54
CA SER A 100 -7.86 3.47 -12.99
C SER A 100 -7.48 3.44 -11.50
N THR A 101 -6.58 4.34 -11.09
CA THR A 101 -6.13 4.47 -9.71
C THR A 101 -7.19 5.16 -8.85
N VAL A 102 -7.75 6.27 -9.35
CA VAL A 102 -8.83 7.00 -8.67
C VAL A 102 -10.04 6.11 -8.47
N SER A 103 -10.48 5.40 -9.52
CA SER A 103 -11.63 4.47 -9.45
C SER A 103 -11.42 3.38 -8.38
N SER A 104 -10.24 2.76 -8.37
CA SER A 104 -9.91 1.73 -7.36
C SER A 104 -9.89 2.29 -5.94
N GLY A 105 -9.37 3.52 -5.75
CA GLY A 105 -9.32 4.19 -4.45
C GLY A 105 -10.70 4.61 -3.94
N VAL A 106 -11.52 5.22 -4.82
CA VAL A 106 -12.91 5.61 -4.52
C VAL A 106 -13.74 4.39 -4.11
N ASN A 107 -13.66 3.31 -4.90
CA ASN A 107 -14.37 2.06 -4.60
C ASN A 107 -13.92 1.45 -3.26
N SER A 108 -12.61 1.45 -2.98
CA SER A 108 -12.07 0.93 -1.74
C SER A 108 -12.54 1.72 -0.52
N LEU A 109 -12.51 3.06 -0.61
CA LEU A 109 -12.94 3.93 0.49
C LEU A 109 -14.44 3.83 0.74
N ALA A 110 -15.26 3.80 -0.32
CA ALA A 110 -16.70 3.59 -0.20
C ALA A 110 -17.03 2.25 0.48
N ASN A 111 -16.33 1.17 0.11
CA ASN A 111 -16.50 -0.14 0.74
C ASN A 111 -16.05 -0.15 2.20
N VAL A 112 -14.94 0.49 2.56
CA VAL A 112 -14.48 0.60 3.95
C VAL A 112 -15.51 1.34 4.80
N VAL A 113 -16.01 2.48 4.33
CA VAL A 113 -17.04 3.23 5.06
C VAL A 113 -18.33 2.40 5.21
N LEU A 114 -18.72 1.67 4.17
CA LEU A 114 -19.94 0.86 4.20
C LEU A 114 -19.83 -0.36 5.12
N GLU A 115 -18.79 -1.17 4.95
CA GLU A 115 -18.63 -2.45 5.66
C GLU A 115 -18.06 -2.29 7.07
N ASP A 116 -17.18 -1.30 7.29
CA ASP A 116 -16.50 -1.14 8.59
C ASP A 116 -17.19 -0.12 9.51
N ILE A 117 -17.99 0.81 8.97
CA ILE A 117 -18.66 1.86 9.76
C ILE A 117 -20.18 1.71 9.71
N ILE A 118 -20.80 1.80 8.53
CA ILE A 118 -22.27 1.88 8.39
C ILE A 118 -22.93 0.56 8.77
N ARG A 119 -22.46 -0.57 8.24
CA ARG A 119 -23.09 -1.88 8.46
C ARG A 119 -23.00 -2.31 9.93
N PRO A 120 -21.86 -2.23 10.64
CA PRO A 120 -21.78 -2.58 12.06
C PRO A 120 -22.63 -1.64 12.92
N PHE A 121 -22.64 -0.34 12.60
CA PHE A 121 -23.46 0.64 13.32
C PHE A 121 -24.96 0.39 13.15
N HIS A 122 -25.41 0.05 11.93
CA HIS A 122 -26.80 -0.33 11.68
C HIS A 122 -27.16 -1.65 12.36
N LEU A 123 -26.27 -2.65 12.33
CA LEU A 123 -26.47 -3.91 13.03
C LEU A 123 -26.62 -3.67 14.55
N PHE A 124 -25.82 -2.76 15.11
CA PHE A 124 -25.92 -2.40 16.52
C PHE A 124 -27.25 -1.72 16.88
N LEU A 125 -27.73 -0.79 16.05
CA LEU A 125 -28.97 -0.03 16.30
C LEU A 125 -30.24 -0.83 16.00
N CYS A 126 -30.27 -1.51 14.85
CA CYS A 126 -31.47 -2.15 14.31
C CYS A 126 -31.51 -3.67 14.55
N GLN A 127 -30.41 -4.26 15.06
CA GLN A 127 -30.21 -5.72 15.20
C GLN A 127 -30.50 -6.54 13.93
N LYS A 128 -30.44 -5.89 12.77
CA LYS A 128 -30.72 -6.48 11.48
C LYS A 128 -29.65 -6.06 10.48
N ASP A 129 -29.24 -7.02 9.67
CA ASP A 129 -28.28 -6.77 8.59
C ASP A 129 -28.93 -5.96 7.46
N LEU A 130 -28.12 -5.21 6.73
CA LEU A 130 -28.60 -4.44 5.58
C LEU A 130 -29.04 -5.41 4.47
N SER A 131 -30.18 -5.10 3.85
CA SER A 131 -30.57 -5.79 2.62
C SER A 131 -29.63 -5.43 1.48
N VAL A 132 -29.30 -6.42 0.64
CA VAL A 132 -28.34 -6.30 -0.47
C VAL A 132 -28.63 -5.10 -1.37
N LYS A 133 -29.90 -4.81 -1.64
CA LYS A 133 -30.30 -3.66 -2.46
C LYS A 133 -29.86 -2.32 -1.84
N TYR A 134 -29.97 -2.18 -0.52
CA TYR A 134 -29.54 -0.97 0.19
C TYR A 134 -28.02 -0.85 0.23
N VAL A 135 -27.31 -1.97 0.44
CA VAL A 135 -25.84 -2.01 0.38
C VAL A 135 -25.35 -1.49 -0.98
N THR A 136 -25.92 -1.96 -2.09
CA THR A 136 -25.51 -1.54 -3.44
C THR A 136 -25.78 -0.05 -3.68
N ILE A 137 -26.97 0.46 -3.29
CA ILE A 137 -27.30 1.88 -3.46
C ILE A 137 -26.37 2.75 -2.61
N MET A 138 -26.11 2.36 -1.36
CA MET A 138 -25.21 3.10 -0.48
C MET A 138 -23.77 3.09 -0.98
N ALA A 139 -23.26 1.97 -1.48
CA ALA A 139 -21.93 1.91 -2.10
C ALA A 139 -21.81 2.88 -3.28
N PHE A 140 -22.85 2.99 -4.12
CA PHE A 140 -22.89 3.93 -5.24
C PHE A 140 -22.88 5.38 -4.76
N VAL A 141 -23.75 5.74 -3.81
CA VAL A 141 -23.83 7.09 -3.25
C VAL A 141 -22.53 7.49 -2.57
N LEU A 142 -21.94 6.61 -1.75
CA LEU A 142 -20.66 6.85 -1.09
C LEU A 142 -19.53 7.02 -2.09
N SER A 143 -19.50 6.21 -3.16
CA SER A 143 -18.51 6.36 -4.24
C SER A 143 -18.64 7.72 -4.93
N ALA A 144 -19.87 8.20 -5.18
CA ALA A 144 -20.11 9.52 -5.75
C ALA A 144 -19.65 10.64 -4.82
N VAL A 145 -19.96 10.56 -3.51
CA VAL A 145 -19.53 11.55 -2.50
C VAL A 145 -18.01 11.59 -2.39
N VAL A 146 -17.36 10.43 -2.29
CA VAL A 146 -15.90 10.35 -2.25
C VAL A 146 -15.29 10.90 -3.54
N GLY A 147 -15.83 10.53 -4.72
CA GLY A 147 -15.38 11.06 -6.01
C GLY A 147 -15.51 12.58 -6.13
N LEU A 148 -16.62 13.16 -5.68
CA LEU A 148 -16.80 14.61 -5.64
C LEU A 148 -15.82 15.27 -4.67
N SER A 149 -15.57 14.65 -3.51
CA SER A 149 -14.60 15.15 -2.54
C SER A 149 -13.17 15.14 -3.07
N THR A 150 -12.78 14.12 -3.84
CA THR A 150 -11.43 14.06 -4.44
C THR A 150 -11.26 15.11 -5.53
N ILE A 151 -12.30 15.40 -6.31
CA ILE A 151 -12.31 16.53 -7.25
C ILE A 151 -12.18 17.86 -6.48
N GLY A 152 -12.92 18.03 -5.38
CA GLY A 152 -12.80 19.19 -4.50
C GLY A 152 -11.37 19.40 -3.98
N LEU A 153 -10.74 18.33 -3.50
CA LEU A 153 -9.35 18.36 -3.02
C LEU A 153 -8.35 18.67 -4.14
N ALA A 154 -8.63 18.29 -5.39
CA ALA A 154 -7.78 18.61 -6.54
C ALA A 154 -7.63 20.12 -6.76
N PHE A 155 -8.64 20.93 -6.43
CA PHE A 155 -8.56 22.40 -6.48
C PHE A 155 -7.64 23.00 -5.42
N LEU A 156 -7.27 22.25 -4.38
CA LEU A 156 -6.34 22.69 -3.34
C LEU A 156 -4.86 22.41 -3.71
N ILE A 157 -4.61 21.55 -4.70
CA ILE A 157 -3.25 21.18 -5.17
C ILE A 157 -2.39 22.37 -5.58
N PRO A 158 -2.90 23.43 -6.25
CA PRO A 158 -2.09 24.60 -6.59
C PRO A 158 -1.46 25.29 -5.38
N PHE A 159 -2.09 25.22 -4.19
CA PHE A 159 -1.59 25.83 -2.96
C PHE A 159 -0.50 25.01 -2.26
N LEU A 160 -0.40 23.70 -2.57
CA LEU A 160 0.58 22.78 -1.97
C LEU A 160 2.00 22.90 -2.57
N GLY A 161 2.19 23.77 -3.56
CA GLY A 161 3.49 24.05 -4.17
C GLY A 161 4.05 22.90 -5.01
N PRO A 162 5.36 22.92 -5.35
CA PRO A 162 5.99 21.96 -6.28
C PRO A 162 6.34 20.59 -5.66
N ARG A 163 5.99 20.34 -4.38
CA ARG A 163 6.42 19.14 -3.62
C ARG A 163 5.30 18.13 -3.37
N ILE A 164 4.36 18.00 -4.32
CA ILE A 164 3.16 17.18 -4.14
C ILE A 164 3.47 15.68 -4.01
N LEU A 165 4.47 15.18 -4.75
CA LEU A 165 4.88 13.77 -4.69
C LEU A 165 5.50 13.44 -3.33
N GLN A 166 6.38 14.31 -2.82
CA GLN A 166 6.99 14.14 -1.50
C GLN A 166 5.93 14.16 -0.40
N PHE A 167 5.00 15.12 -0.46
CA PHE A 167 3.87 15.20 0.47
C PHE A 167 3.03 13.91 0.45
N SER A 168 2.72 13.40 -0.74
CA SER A 168 1.91 12.18 -0.91
C SER A 168 2.60 10.95 -0.32
N PHE A 169 3.90 10.74 -0.60
CA PHE A 169 4.64 9.60 -0.05
C PHE A 169 4.89 9.72 1.46
N SER A 170 5.08 10.94 1.96
CA SER A 170 5.17 11.24 3.40
C SER A 170 3.91 10.80 4.13
N LEU A 171 2.74 11.22 3.63
CA LEU A 171 1.45 10.83 4.21
C LEU A 171 1.22 9.32 4.12
N PHE A 172 1.58 8.71 2.99
CA PHE A 172 1.48 7.26 2.81
C PHE A 172 2.35 6.49 3.82
N GLY A 173 3.57 6.98 4.08
CA GLY A 173 4.47 6.40 5.09
C GLY A 173 3.93 6.58 6.52
N ALA A 174 3.46 7.78 6.85
CA ALA A 174 2.98 8.16 8.18
C ALA A 174 1.68 7.46 8.59
N LEU A 175 0.76 7.22 7.65
CA LEU A 175 -0.51 6.53 7.92
C LEU A 175 -0.47 5.03 7.58
N GLY A 176 0.21 4.66 6.49
CA GLY A 176 0.33 3.27 6.06
C GLY A 176 1.28 2.44 6.93
N GLY A 177 2.24 3.08 7.60
CA GLY A 177 3.15 2.45 8.56
C GLY A 177 2.44 1.87 9.79
N PRO A 178 1.68 2.68 10.54
CA PRO A 178 0.90 2.23 11.69
C PRO A 178 -0.07 1.08 11.38
N ILE A 179 -0.78 1.16 10.26
CA ILE A 179 -1.71 0.10 9.81
C ILE A 179 -0.93 -1.19 9.58
N LEU A 180 0.16 -1.14 8.79
CA LEU A 180 1.03 -2.29 8.57
C LEU A 180 1.55 -2.85 9.89
N ALA A 181 1.86 -1.99 10.86
CA ALA A 181 2.40 -2.39 12.14
C ALA A 181 1.42 -3.25 12.95
N VAL A 182 0.16 -2.84 13.05
CA VAL A 182 -0.86 -3.61 13.77
C VAL A 182 -1.11 -4.98 13.12
N PHE A 183 -1.22 -5.03 11.79
CA PHE A 183 -1.36 -6.32 11.09
C PHE A 183 -0.14 -7.22 11.31
N THR A 184 1.06 -6.64 11.27
CA THR A 184 2.31 -7.40 11.51
C THR A 184 2.40 -7.91 12.95
N LEU A 185 2.01 -7.09 13.93
CA LEU A 185 1.92 -7.48 15.34
C LEU A 185 0.95 -8.64 15.53
N GLY A 186 -0.25 -8.57 14.95
CA GLY A 186 -1.24 -9.64 15.03
C GLY A 186 -0.77 -10.96 14.39
N MET A 187 0.03 -10.91 13.32
CA MET A 187 0.56 -12.09 12.63
C MET A 187 1.81 -12.71 13.27
N ILE A 188 2.68 -11.88 13.85
CA ILE A 188 4.01 -12.31 14.32
C ILE A 188 4.09 -12.40 15.85
N VAL A 189 3.31 -11.59 16.58
CA VAL A 189 3.39 -11.43 18.04
C VAL A 189 2.00 -11.69 18.68
N PRO A 190 1.48 -12.93 18.63
CA PRO A 190 0.17 -13.31 19.19
C PRO A 190 -0.03 -13.02 20.68
N CYS A 191 1.02 -12.76 21.46
CA CYS A 191 0.87 -12.38 22.87
C CYS A 191 0.31 -10.96 23.07
N VAL A 192 0.32 -10.11 22.04
CA VAL A 192 -0.23 -8.75 22.11
C VAL A 192 -1.76 -8.81 22.24
N ASN A 193 -2.29 -8.12 23.25
CA ASN A 193 -3.73 -8.04 23.48
C ASN A 193 -4.36 -6.85 22.72
N ASN A 194 -5.69 -6.76 22.72
CA ASN A 194 -6.41 -5.69 22.03
C ASN A 194 -6.01 -4.29 22.53
N LYS A 195 -5.75 -4.13 23.84
CA LYS A 195 -5.36 -2.84 24.44
C LYS A 195 -3.97 -2.40 23.99
N GLY A 196 -3.00 -3.30 23.97
CA GLY A 196 -1.64 -3.08 23.49
C GLY A 196 -1.60 -2.81 22.00
N GLY A 197 -2.39 -3.54 21.19
CA GLY A 197 -2.53 -3.28 19.76
C GLY A 197 -3.07 -1.88 19.46
N ILE A 198 -4.11 -1.43 20.17
CA ILE A 198 -4.65 -0.06 20.04
C ILE A 198 -3.62 0.98 20.49
N ALA A 199 -2.94 0.76 21.62
CA ALA A 199 -1.92 1.68 22.11
C ALA A 199 -0.74 1.83 21.12
N GLY A 200 -0.26 0.73 20.55
CA GLY A 200 0.78 0.75 19.52
C GLY A 200 0.34 1.44 18.22
N LEU A 201 -0.91 1.23 17.80
CA LEU A 201 -1.50 1.94 16.66
C LEU A 201 -1.50 3.45 16.89
N LEU A 202 -2.05 3.90 18.01
CA LEU A 202 -2.14 5.33 18.33
C LEU A 202 -0.76 5.97 18.47
N ALA A 203 0.16 5.33 19.18
CA ALA A 203 1.52 5.84 19.35
C ALA A 203 2.26 5.97 18.01
N SER A 204 2.14 4.97 17.13
CA SER A 204 2.77 5.00 15.82
C SER A 204 2.13 6.03 14.87
N ILE A 205 0.81 6.24 14.93
CA ILE A 205 0.14 7.35 14.20
C ILE A 205 0.67 8.70 14.67
N ILE A 206 0.77 8.91 15.99
CA ILE A 206 1.25 10.18 16.57
C ILE A 206 2.68 10.47 16.11
N VAL A 207 3.59 9.49 16.22
CA VAL A 207 4.98 9.67 15.79
C VAL A 207 5.09 9.84 14.28
N GLY A 208 4.34 9.07 13.49
CA GLY A 208 4.33 9.17 12.03
C GLY A 208 3.85 10.54 11.54
N LEU A 209 2.76 11.06 12.13
CA LEU A 209 2.23 12.39 11.82
C LEU A 209 3.16 13.50 12.31
N TRP A 210 3.76 13.38 13.49
CA TRP A 210 4.78 14.33 13.96
C TRP A 210 5.93 14.41 12.95
N LEU A 211 6.53 13.29 12.57
CA LEU A 211 7.63 13.29 11.60
C LEU A 211 7.23 13.91 10.26
N SER A 212 6.05 13.55 9.73
CA SER A 212 5.54 14.10 8.47
C SER A 212 5.28 15.60 8.53
N ILE A 213 4.58 16.08 9.57
CA ILE A 213 4.26 17.50 9.73
C ILE A 213 5.55 18.30 10.00
N GLY A 214 6.43 17.77 10.84
CA GLY A 214 7.71 18.40 11.16
C GLY A 214 8.64 18.53 9.95
N ALA A 215 8.65 17.56 9.03
CA ALA A 215 9.37 17.63 7.77
C ALA A 215 8.78 18.63 6.76
N ILE A 216 7.46 18.86 6.82
CA ILE A 216 6.79 19.89 6.02
C ILE A 216 7.12 21.29 6.55
N LEU A 217 7.10 21.47 7.88
CA LEU A 217 7.37 22.76 8.54
C LEU A 217 8.86 23.13 8.51
N ASN A 218 9.76 22.14 8.63
CA ASN A 218 11.21 22.33 8.60
C ASN A 218 11.81 21.62 7.37
N PRO A 219 11.59 22.16 6.16
CA PRO A 219 12.08 21.53 4.96
C PRO A 219 13.61 21.52 4.94
N SER A 220 14.19 20.33 4.76
CA SER A 220 15.64 20.20 4.60
C SER A 220 16.11 20.95 3.35
N PRO A 221 17.24 21.67 3.41
CA PRO A 221 17.81 22.31 2.25
C PRO A 221 18.17 21.24 1.21
N SER A 222 17.40 21.19 0.12
CA SER A 222 17.71 20.31 -1.01
C SER A 222 18.74 21.02 -1.86
N ALA A 223 19.96 20.49 -1.90
CA ALA A 223 20.99 20.96 -2.82
C ALA A 223 20.54 20.62 -4.25
N THR A 224 19.93 21.59 -4.94
CA THR A 224 19.69 21.48 -6.37
C THR A 224 21.03 21.61 -7.09
N LEU A 225 21.34 20.70 -8.01
CA LEU A 225 22.50 20.86 -8.89
C LEU A 225 22.43 22.21 -9.61
N PRO A 226 23.57 22.86 -9.92
CA PRO A 226 23.57 24.13 -10.63
C PRO A 226 22.89 23.96 -12.00
N LEU A 227 21.72 24.56 -12.17
CA LEU A 227 20.95 24.52 -13.41
C LEU A 227 21.37 25.68 -14.33
N SER A 228 21.93 25.36 -15.50
CA SER A 228 22.23 26.31 -16.57
C SER A 228 21.07 26.43 -17.57
N ASN A 229 20.97 27.57 -18.25
CA ASN A 229 19.97 27.86 -19.28
C ASN A 229 20.60 28.34 -20.59
N ILE A 230 21.87 27.99 -20.81
CA ILE A 230 22.70 28.49 -21.91
C ILE A 230 22.26 27.91 -23.27
N SER A 231 21.70 26.70 -23.29
CA SER A 231 21.29 26.01 -24.53
C SER A 231 19.80 26.10 -24.85
N CYS A 232 19.00 26.88 -24.09
CA CYS A 232 17.57 27.05 -24.42
C CYS A 232 17.40 27.94 -25.66
N ALA A 233 16.62 27.49 -26.65
CA ALA A 233 16.36 28.20 -27.91
C ALA A 233 15.51 29.50 -27.77
N VAL A 234 15.27 29.99 -26.54
CA VAL A 234 14.45 31.18 -26.26
C VAL A 234 15.27 32.21 -25.48
N GLY A 235 15.53 33.34 -26.15
CA GLY A 235 16.02 34.65 -25.70
C GLY A 235 16.65 34.82 -24.30
N ASN A 236 17.92 35.24 -24.31
CA ASN A 236 18.68 35.97 -23.27
C ASN A 236 18.06 36.09 -21.87
N ALA A 237 18.49 35.24 -20.94
CA ALA A 237 18.50 35.56 -19.52
C ALA A 237 19.55 34.73 -18.76
N SER A 238 20.83 35.04 -18.92
CA SER A 238 21.91 34.43 -18.15
C SER A 238 21.81 34.84 -16.68
N LYS A 239 21.40 33.95 -15.78
CA LYS A 239 21.61 34.09 -14.33
C LYS A 239 22.34 32.87 -13.81
N ASN A 240 23.67 32.94 -13.84
CA ASN A 240 24.55 32.05 -13.08
C ASN A 240 24.35 32.36 -11.59
N LEU A 241 23.55 31.55 -10.91
CA LEU A 241 23.42 31.59 -9.46
C LEU A 241 24.15 30.38 -8.88
N THR A 242 25.38 30.59 -8.44
CA THR A 242 26.12 29.66 -7.59
C THR A 242 25.47 29.66 -6.21
N THR A 243 24.62 28.68 -5.93
CA THR A 243 24.13 28.47 -4.56
C THR A 243 25.23 27.86 -3.71
N SER A 244 25.76 28.64 -2.77
CA SER A 244 26.69 28.19 -1.74
C SER A 244 26.06 27.06 -0.92
N VAL A 245 26.78 25.95 -0.82
CA VAL A 245 26.40 24.81 0.03
C VAL A 245 26.58 25.23 1.49
N ASN A 246 25.51 25.73 2.11
CA ASN A 246 25.50 25.93 3.56
C ASN A 246 25.55 24.56 4.25
N GLN A 247 26.38 24.47 5.31
CA GLN A 247 26.58 23.27 6.11
C GLN A 247 25.24 22.62 6.47
N LEU A 248 25.13 21.34 6.11
CA LEU A 248 23.95 20.51 6.36
C LEU A 248 23.86 20.23 7.87
N SER A 249 23.15 21.08 8.61
CA SER A 249 22.82 20.77 10.01
C SER A 249 21.84 19.60 10.03
N TRP A 250 22.24 18.49 10.67
CA TRP A 250 21.42 17.29 10.75
C TRP A 250 20.23 17.55 11.67
N SER A 251 19.01 17.40 11.14
CA SER A 251 17.77 17.52 11.89
C SER A 251 16.98 16.23 11.76
N ILE A 252 16.19 15.90 12.79
CA ILE A 252 15.32 14.71 12.79
C ILE A 252 14.30 14.76 11.65
N TYR A 253 13.96 15.97 11.20
CA TYR A 253 13.04 16.23 10.09
C TYR A 253 13.68 16.03 8.70
N SER A 254 15.00 15.82 8.64
CA SER A 254 15.73 15.46 7.42
C SER A 254 15.69 13.97 7.08
N ILE A 255 15.03 13.15 7.91
CA ILE A 255 14.82 11.73 7.62
C ILE A 255 13.92 11.59 6.37
N SER A 256 14.37 10.76 5.43
CA SER A 256 13.59 10.45 4.23
C SER A 256 12.25 9.81 4.59
N TYR A 257 11.17 10.27 3.95
CA TYR A 257 9.81 9.76 4.12
C TYR A 257 9.68 8.24 3.91
N LEU A 258 10.63 7.62 3.19
CA LEU A 258 10.70 6.17 3.02
C LEU A 258 10.87 5.42 4.36
N TYR A 259 11.47 6.06 5.37
CA TYR A 259 11.70 5.50 6.69
C TYR A 259 10.54 5.70 7.67
N TYR A 260 9.49 6.45 7.31
CA TYR A 260 8.38 6.70 8.25
C TYR A 260 7.62 5.41 8.58
N ALA A 261 7.44 4.54 7.58
CA ALA A 261 6.78 3.25 7.79
C ALA A 261 7.55 2.31 8.73
N PRO A 262 8.86 2.04 8.56
CA PRO A 262 9.61 1.22 9.50
C PRO A 262 9.75 1.86 10.89
N ILE A 263 9.88 3.19 11.00
CA ILE A 263 9.85 3.87 12.30
C ILE A 263 8.52 3.63 13.01
N SER A 264 7.40 3.75 12.29
CA SER A 264 6.06 3.48 12.83
C SER A 264 5.91 2.03 13.30
N LEU A 265 6.47 1.06 12.56
CA LEU A 265 6.52 -0.35 12.95
C LEU A 265 7.29 -0.55 14.26
N LEU A 266 8.48 0.06 14.38
CA LEU A 266 9.30 -0.03 15.58
C LEU A 266 8.61 0.59 16.80
N VAL A 267 8.01 1.77 16.65
CA VAL A 267 7.25 2.43 17.71
C VAL A 267 6.08 1.54 18.16
N ALA A 268 5.34 0.97 17.21
CA ALA A 268 4.23 0.08 17.54
C ALA A 268 4.70 -1.16 18.31
N LEU A 269 5.83 -1.79 17.93
CA LEU A 269 6.42 -2.92 18.66
C LEU A 269 6.83 -2.55 20.08
N ILE A 270 7.55 -1.42 20.23
CA ILE A 270 8.07 -0.94 21.51
C ILE A 270 6.93 -0.55 22.46
N VAL A 271 5.79 -0.06 21.96
CA VAL A 271 4.64 0.33 22.79
C VAL A 271 3.68 -0.84 23.05
N SER A 272 3.41 -1.68 22.05
CA SER A 272 2.38 -2.73 22.16
C SER A 272 2.75 -3.82 23.15
N ILE A 273 4.03 -4.22 23.19
CA ILE A 273 4.50 -5.32 24.06
C ILE A 273 4.42 -4.92 25.54
N PRO A 274 4.98 -3.78 26.00
CA PRO A 274 4.87 -3.36 27.39
C PRO A 274 3.43 -3.10 27.84
N VAL A 275 2.62 -2.45 26.99
CA VAL A 275 1.20 -2.20 27.31
C VAL A 275 0.45 -3.53 27.46
N SER A 276 0.73 -4.52 26.61
CA SER A 276 0.15 -5.86 26.74
C SER A 276 0.65 -6.58 28.00
N ALA A 277 1.93 -6.41 28.36
CA ALA A 277 2.47 -6.98 29.60
C ALA A 277 1.78 -6.41 30.85
N ILE A 278 1.55 -5.10 30.88
CA ILE A 278 0.89 -4.41 32.01
C ILE A 278 -0.60 -4.75 32.09
N SER A 279 -1.28 -4.85 30.95
CA SER A 279 -2.73 -5.09 30.90
C SER A 279 -3.12 -6.58 30.85
N GLY A 280 -2.13 -7.47 30.91
CA GLY A 280 -2.27 -8.92 30.78
C GLY A 280 -2.18 -9.37 29.32
N PHE A 281 -1.21 -10.26 29.01
CA PHE A 281 -1.05 -10.80 27.65
C PHE A 281 -2.33 -11.48 27.15
N ASN A 282 -2.48 -11.55 25.82
CA ASN A 282 -3.60 -12.25 25.22
C ASN A 282 -3.55 -13.74 25.59
N THR A 283 -4.55 -14.23 26.31
CA THR A 283 -4.69 -15.64 26.71
C THR A 283 -6.03 -16.24 26.26
N THR A 284 -6.91 -15.42 25.68
CA THR A 284 -8.32 -15.77 25.53
C THR A 284 -8.63 -16.62 24.30
N PHE A 285 -7.77 -16.64 23.28
CA PHE A 285 -8.00 -17.45 22.07
C PHE A 285 -6.68 -17.93 21.44
N PRO A 286 -6.36 -19.23 21.45
CA PRO A 286 -5.19 -19.73 20.74
C PRO A 286 -5.38 -19.52 19.23
N VAL A 287 -4.38 -18.92 18.58
CA VAL A 287 -4.42 -18.62 17.15
C VAL A 287 -4.14 -19.91 16.35
N PRO A 288 -4.96 -20.26 15.34
CA PRO A 288 -4.67 -21.40 14.48
C PRO A 288 -3.28 -21.30 13.84
N SER A 289 -2.52 -22.40 13.86
CA SER A 289 -1.16 -22.45 13.30
C SER A 289 -1.08 -22.08 11.81
N CYS A 290 -2.18 -22.20 11.05
CA CYS A 290 -2.23 -21.79 9.65
C CYS A 290 -2.30 -20.27 9.43
N LEU A 291 -2.72 -19.49 10.44
CA LEU A 291 -2.82 -18.03 10.36
C LEU A 291 -1.54 -17.34 10.83
N LEU A 292 -0.68 -18.08 11.54
CA LEU A 292 0.62 -17.61 11.97
C LEU A 292 1.63 -17.68 10.83
N ALA A 293 2.46 -16.65 10.73
CA ALA A 293 3.58 -16.67 9.81
C ALA A 293 4.55 -17.80 10.19
N TRP A 294 5.17 -18.45 9.20
CA TRP A 294 6.10 -19.55 9.46
C TRP A 294 7.29 -19.11 10.33
N GLN A 295 7.73 -17.86 10.20
CA GLN A 295 8.79 -17.28 11.04
C GLN A 295 8.35 -17.17 12.50
N ALA A 296 7.09 -16.79 12.75
CA ALA A 296 6.53 -16.73 14.09
C ALA A 296 6.53 -18.14 14.68
N ARG A 297 6.03 -19.14 13.95
CA ARG A 297 6.04 -20.55 14.39
C ARG A 297 7.45 -21.06 14.72
N ALA A 298 8.45 -20.69 13.92
CA ALA A 298 9.84 -21.03 14.20
C ALA A 298 10.37 -20.35 15.47
N ALA A 299 10.14 -19.05 15.64
CA ALA A 299 10.54 -18.30 16.83
C ALA A 299 9.88 -18.83 18.11
N TYR A 300 8.60 -19.19 18.01
CA TYR A 300 7.82 -19.72 19.11
C TYR A 300 8.23 -21.11 19.58
N ARG A 301 8.83 -21.94 18.71
CA ARG A 301 9.43 -23.22 19.13
C ARG A 301 10.67 -23.05 20.01
N HIS A 302 11.28 -21.86 20.01
CA HIS A 302 12.49 -21.57 20.80
C HIS A 302 12.22 -20.75 22.06
N LEU A 303 10.96 -20.34 22.30
CA LEU A 303 10.60 -19.58 23.50
C LEU A 303 10.42 -20.53 24.70
N PRO A 304 10.84 -20.13 25.91
CA PRO A 304 10.71 -20.96 27.11
C PRO A 304 9.24 -21.19 27.51
N ASP A 305 8.96 -22.33 28.16
CA ASP A 305 7.61 -22.80 28.57
C ASP A 305 6.83 -21.83 29.47
N CYS A 306 7.49 -20.78 30.00
CA CYS A 306 6.84 -19.71 30.77
C CYS A 306 5.84 -18.89 29.96
N PHE A 307 5.94 -18.88 28.62
CA PHE A 307 4.91 -18.30 27.76
C PHE A 307 3.92 -19.39 27.37
N SER A 308 2.66 -19.26 27.83
CA SER A 308 1.58 -20.16 27.40
C SER A 308 1.56 -20.27 25.87
N THR A 309 1.41 -21.50 25.35
CA THR A 309 1.38 -21.76 23.92
C THR A 309 0.21 -21.00 23.28
N GLN A 310 0.55 -19.97 22.51
CA GLN A 310 -0.42 -19.06 21.88
C GLN A 310 -1.04 -19.63 20.60
N TRP A 311 -0.69 -20.87 20.22
CA TRP A 311 -1.19 -21.53 19.03
C TRP A 311 -1.61 -22.97 19.31
N LYS A 312 -2.58 -23.44 18.52
CA LYS A 312 -3.02 -24.84 18.51
C LYS A 312 -2.74 -25.44 17.14
N GLU A 313 -2.14 -26.62 17.11
CA GLU A 313 -1.90 -27.36 15.87
C GLU A 313 -3.25 -27.81 15.32
N SER A 314 -3.72 -27.13 14.28
CA SER A 314 -4.99 -27.41 13.61
C SER A 314 -4.74 -27.45 12.11
N SER A 315 -5.13 -28.57 11.49
CA SER A 315 -5.06 -28.82 10.04
C SER A 315 -6.19 -28.14 9.25
N THR A 316 -7.14 -27.52 9.96
CA THR A 316 -8.40 -27.01 9.40
C THR A 316 -8.47 -25.49 9.57
N ILE A 317 -8.62 -24.79 8.45
CA ILE A 317 -9.03 -23.37 8.48
C ILE A 317 -10.49 -23.35 8.94
N PHE A 318 -10.75 -22.85 10.15
CA PHE A 318 -12.09 -22.33 10.45
C PHE A 318 -12.28 -21.05 9.64
N SER A 319 -12.85 -21.19 8.45
CA SER A 319 -13.44 -20.06 7.77
C SER A 319 -14.67 -19.66 8.56
N VAL A 320 -14.69 -18.44 9.09
CA VAL A 320 -15.94 -17.84 9.59
C VAL A 320 -16.86 -17.72 8.40
N LYS A 321 -17.74 -18.71 8.23
CA LYS A 321 -18.91 -18.56 7.40
C LYS A 321 -19.87 -19.69 7.68
N ARG A 322 -20.97 -19.32 8.33
CA ARG A 322 -22.29 -19.63 7.84
C ARG A 322 -23.27 -18.68 8.49
N VAL A 323 -24.19 -18.20 7.70
CA VAL A 323 -25.48 -18.89 7.71
C VAL A 323 -25.74 -19.17 6.21
N HIS A 324 -25.36 -20.26 5.51
CA HIS A 324 -25.34 -21.71 5.72
C HIS A 324 -24.47 -22.40 4.60
N GLN A 325 -23.85 -23.58 4.83
CA GLN A 325 -22.93 -24.35 3.95
C GLN A 325 -21.41 -24.38 4.41
N ILE A 326 -20.83 -25.44 5.03
CA ILE A 326 -19.43 -25.58 5.52
C ILE A 326 -18.85 -26.79 4.77
N THR A 327 -17.75 -26.59 4.08
CA THR A 327 -16.87 -27.67 3.62
C THR A 327 -15.42 -27.34 4.01
N PRO A 328 -14.62 -28.33 4.43
CA PRO A 328 -13.24 -28.12 4.88
C PRO A 328 -12.29 -27.79 3.70
N VAL A 329 -11.32 -26.90 3.95
CA VAL A 329 -10.15 -26.67 3.07
C VAL A 329 -8.90 -26.97 3.88
N ASP A 330 -8.12 -27.95 3.43
CA ASP A 330 -6.95 -28.45 4.16
C ASP A 330 -5.75 -27.49 4.09
N CYS A 331 -5.14 -27.21 5.24
CA CYS A 331 -3.82 -26.62 5.30
C CYS A 331 -2.79 -27.69 4.92
N VAL A 332 -2.26 -27.66 3.70
CA VAL A 332 -1.08 -28.47 3.38
C VAL A 332 0.14 -27.81 4.00
N SER A 333 0.60 -28.38 5.12
CA SER A 333 1.84 -28.04 5.80
C SER A 333 3.02 -28.17 4.84
N HIS A 334 3.72 -27.06 4.58
CA HIS A 334 4.98 -27.07 3.80
C HIS A 334 6.10 -27.90 4.47
N ASP A 335 5.96 -28.24 5.75
CA ASP A 335 6.91 -29.08 6.51
C ASP A 335 6.90 -30.55 6.07
N VAL A 336 5.89 -31.02 5.31
CA VAL A 336 5.82 -32.41 4.80
C VAL A 336 6.42 -32.53 3.38
N LEU A 337 6.89 -31.43 2.78
CA LEU A 337 7.54 -31.44 1.47
C LEU A 337 9.07 -31.63 1.51
N SER A 338 9.64 -31.89 2.69
CA SER A 338 11.06 -32.22 2.86
C SER A 338 11.21 -33.53 3.63
N SER A 339 10.78 -34.65 3.02
CA SER A 339 11.27 -36.02 3.25
C SER A 339 10.45 -37.00 2.40
N SER A 340 11.08 -37.56 1.36
CA SER A 340 10.75 -38.83 0.70
C SER A 340 9.25 -39.23 0.60
N ASN A 341 8.57 -38.88 -0.50
CA ASN A 341 7.64 -39.74 -1.25
C ASN A 341 6.88 -38.95 -2.34
N ILE A 342 7.64 -38.32 -3.24
CA ILE A 342 7.12 -37.95 -4.57
C ILE A 342 7.18 -39.24 -5.40
N LEU A 343 6.08 -40.01 -5.48
CA LEU A 343 5.72 -40.80 -6.68
C LEU A 343 4.48 -41.73 -6.55
N ARG A 344 3.73 -41.80 -5.44
CA ARG A 344 2.69 -42.87 -5.29
C ARG A 344 1.22 -42.48 -5.12
N SER A 345 0.82 -41.21 -5.19
CA SER A 345 -0.62 -40.85 -5.04
C SER A 345 -1.29 -40.20 -6.25
N PHE A 346 -0.62 -40.06 -7.41
CA PHE A 346 -1.22 -39.47 -8.61
C PHE A 346 -1.94 -40.46 -9.55
N THR A 347 -2.13 -41.72 -9.16
CA THR A 347 -2.69 -42.77 -10.04
C THR A 347 -3.88 -43.56 -9.49
N ALA A 348 -4.51 -43.17 -8.39
CA ALA A 348 -5.63 -43.92 -7.82
C ALA A 348 -6.81 -43.04 -7.39
N ASP A 349 -7.38 -42.24 -8.31
CA ASP A 349 -8.81 -41.88 -8.20
C ASP A 349 -9.44 -41.37 -9.51
N ARG A 350 -9.13 -42.05 -10.64
CA ARG A 350 -9.98 -41.97 -11.84
C ARG A 350 -10.75 -43.29 -11.97
N GLY A 351 -12.00 -43.31 -11.52
CA GLY A 351 -12.91 -44.39 -11.88
C GLY A 351 -14.21 -44.46 -11.08
N LYS A 352 -15.31 -44.11 -11.76
CA LYS A 352 -16.72 -44.47 -11.49
C LYS A 352 -17.38 -43.70 -10.33
N SER A 353 -18.46 -42.96 -10.53
CA SER A 353 -19.75 -43.52 -10.98
C SER A 353 -20.68 -42.48 -11.62
N ASP A 354 -21.48 -42.99 -12.54
CA ASP A 354 -22.49 -42.38 -13.41
C ASP A 354 -23.68 -41.64 -12.75
N VAL A 355 -24.17 -40.64 -13.49
CA VAL A 355 -25.57 -40.38 -13.89
C VAL A 355 -26.70 -40.55 -12.85
N ARG A 356 -27.42 -39.45 -12.56
CA ARG A 356 -28.86 -39.31 -12.89
C ARG A 356 -29.37 -37.88 -12.75
N LEU A 357 -30.13 -37.49 -13.77
CA LEU A 357 -31.07 -36.37 -13.85
C LEU A 357 -32.18 -36.52 -12.81
N ASN A 358 -32.58 -35.39 -12.21
CA ASN A 358 -33.95 -34.85 -12.27
C ASN A 358 -33.92 -33.36 -11.89
#